data_AF-A0A7V2CK50-F1
#
_entry.id   AF-A0A7V2CK50-F1
#
_cell.length_a   1.000
_cell.length_b   1.000
_cell.length_c   1.000
_cell.angle_alpha   90.00
_cell.angle_beta   90.00
_cell.angle_gamma   90.00
#
_symmetry.space_group_name_H-M   'P 1'
#
loop_
_entity.id
_entity.type
_entity.pdbx_description
1 polymer ?
#
loop_
_entity_poly.entity_id
_entity_poly.type
_entity_poly.pdbx_seq_one_letter_code
_entity_poly.pdbx_strand_id
1 'polypeptide(L)'
;MCGKPRIQEGPIRIDFRSVQHVVVTPEDQDRFVTTSREAAMACRRAEDEKAWDEQFHRFLAHVHEWSGKHSDLVSGSYVGVSDEGLRVFLTTRGDGYRFDFDDEVSDLDLELDRLFPNCPCTVMHLPESPKEALTSFFSLADAIQTYGR
;
A
#
# COMPACT_ATOMS: atom_id res chain seq x y z
N MET A 1 -26.29 39.68 33.76
CA MET A 1 -25.95 40.08 32.38
C MET A 1 -24.99 39.05 31.80
N CYS A 2 -25.44 38.16 30.91
CA CYS A 2 -24.56 37.20 30.24
C CYS A 2 -23.89 37.87 29.04
N GLY A 3 -22.55 37.96 29.06
CA GLY A 3 -21.78 38.47 27.93
C GLY A 3 -21.85 37.52 26.74
N LYS A 4 -22.16 38.04 25.54
CA LYS A 4 -22.12 37.26 24.30
C LYS A 4 -20.67 36.86 23.98
N PRO A 5 -20.39 35.60 23.61
CA PRO A 5 -19.07 35.21 23.15
C PRO A 5 -18.73 35.92 21.83
N ARG A 6 -17.50 36.45 21.74
CA ARG A 6 -16.96 37.01 20.51
C ARG A 6 -16.57 35.87 19.57
N ILE A 7 -17.17 35.84 18.38
CA ILE A 7 -16.76 34.96 17.29
C ILE A 7 -15.51 35.58 16.66
N GLN A 8 -14.39 34.85 16.63
CA GLN A 8 -13.20 35.28 15.87
C GLN A 8 -13.39 34.89 14.40
N GLU A 9 -13.35 35.89 13.50
CA GLU A 9 -13.48 35.72 12.04
C GLU A 9 -12.11 35.46 11.38
N GLY A 10 -11.37 34.46 11.86
CA GLY A 10 -10.08 34.09 11.27
C GLY A 10 -9.93 32.57 11.18
N PRO A 11 -9.09 32.06 10.25
CA PRO A 11 -8.79 30.64 10.18
C PRO A 11 -8.24 30.15 11.53
N ILE A 12 -8.90 29.15 12.12
CA ILE A 12 -8.47 28.55 13.37
C ILE A 12 -7.19 27.77 13.09
N ARG A 13 -6.07 28.25 13.62
CA ARG A 13 -4.80 27.53 13.56
C ARG A 13 -4.82 26.42 14.60
N ILE A 14 -4.94 25.18 14.13
CA ILE A 14 -4.94 23.99 14.99
C ILE A 14 -3.48 23.59 15.27
N ASP A 15 -3.11 23.52 16.55
CA ASP A 15 -1.83 22.99 17.04
C ASP A 15 -2.10 21.66 17.76
N PHE A 16 -1.25 20.65 17.56
CA PHE A 16 -1.31 19.34 18.22
C PHE A 16 -1.28 19.40 19.76
N ARG A 17 -0.83 20.53 20.33
CA ARG A 17 -0.84 20.78 21.79
C ARG A 17 -2.12 21.45 22.28
N SER A 18 -3.02 21.87 21.39
CA SER A 18 -4.27 22.54 21.74
C SER A 18 -5.30 21.54 22.28
N VAL A 19 -5.83 21.82 23.46
CA VAL A 19 -6.94 21.08 24.09
C VAL A 19 -8.31 21.57 23.61
N GLN A 20 -8.36 22.54 22.69
CA GLN A 20 -9.62 23.10 22.21
C GLN A 20 -10.41 22.08 21.39
N HIS A 21 -11.73 22.06 21.62
CA HIS A 21 -12.66 21.29 20.80
C HIS A 21 -12.85 22.00 19.45
N VAL A 22 -12.81 21.23 18.38
CA VAL A 22 -13.09 21.68 17.02
C VAL A 22 -14.33 20.97 16.52
N VAL A 23 -15.11 21.69 15.73
CA VAL A 23 -16.31 21.17 15.09
C VAL A 23 -15.93 20.83 13.65
N VAL A 24 -16.00 19.55 13.30
CA VAL A 24 -15.88 19.08 11.92
C VAL A 24 -17.30 19.01 11.36
N THR A 25 -17.52 19.67 10.22
CA THR A 25 -18.80 19.63 9.50
C THR A 25 -18.55 19.02 8.12
N PRO A 26 -18.84 17.72 7.92
CA PRO A 26 -18.82 17.09 6.62
C PRO A 26 -19.97 17.62 5.75
N GLU A 27 -19.96 17.27 4.47
CA GLU A 27 -20.97 17.70 3.49
C GLU A 27 -22.40 17.22 3.81
N ASP A 28 -22.52 16.15 4.61
CA ASP A 28 -23.79 15.62 5.12
C ASP A 28 -24.42 16.47 6.25
N GLN A 29 -23.74 17.54 6.67
CA GLN A 29 -24.10 18.44 7.78
C GLN A 29 -24.08 17.80 9.18
N ASP A 30 -23.54 16.59 9.34
CA ASP A 30 -23.42 15.96 10.66
C ASP A 30 -22.25 16.55 11.45
N ARG A 31 -22.57 17.33 12.49
CA ARG A 31 -21.55 18.03 13.28
C ARG A 31 -20.94 17.09 14.31
N PHE A 32 -19.70 16.69 14.09
CA PHE A 32 -18.92 15.96 15.08
C PHE A 32 -18.11 16.94 15.92
N VAL A 33 -18.33 16.94 17.23
CA VAL A 33 -17.47 17.65 18.19
C VAL A 33 -16.34 16.69 18.55
N THR A 34 -15.12 17.02 18.11
CA THR A 34 -13.92 16.22 18.38
C THR A 34 -12.83 17.14 18.93
N THR A 35 -11.81 16.56 19.53
CA THR A 35 -10.67 17.36 19.99
C THR A 35 -9.78 17.74 18.81
N SER A 36 -9.09 18.90 18.91
CA SER A 36 -8.09 19.33 17.91
C SER A 36 -7.05 18.25 17.59
N ARG A 37 -6.69 17.46 18.61
CA ARG A 37 -5.79 16.32 18.50
C ARG A 37 -6.37 15.20 17.64
N GLU A 38 -7.62 14.82 17.85
CA GLU A 38 -8.30 13.76 17.08
C GLU A 38 -8.52 14.16 15.63
N ALA A 39 -8.93 15.40 15.36
CA ALA A 39 -9.03 15.93 14.01
C ALA A 39 -7.68 15.90 13.29
N ALA A 40 -6.61 16.36 13.94
CA ALA A 40 -5.26 16.33 13.35
C ALA A 40 -4.74 14.90 13.14
N MET A 41 -5.08 13.95 14.02
CA MET A 41 -4.77 12.52 13.83
C MET A 41 -5.56 11.91 12.68
N ALA A 42 -6.83 12.28 12.49
CA ALA A 42 -7.65 11.82 11.37
C ALA A 42 -7.13 12.36 10.03
N CYS A 43 -6.78 13.65 9.97
CA CYS A 43 -6.16 14.23 8.78
C CYS A 43 -4.83 13.56 8.45
N ARG A 44 -3.98 13.33 9.45
CA ARG A 44 -2.70 12.63 9.24
C ARG A 44 -2.90 11.21 8.73
N ARG A 45 -3.87 10.47 9.28
CA ARG A 45 -4.22 9.12 8.77
C ARG A 45 -4.72 9.16 7.34
N ALA A 46 -5.53 10.15 6.97
CA ALA A 46 -6.02 10.30 5.61
C ALA A 46 -4.89 10.69 4.63
N GLU A 47 -3.95 11.53 5.07
CA GLU A 47 -2.73 11.85 4.29
C GLU A 47 -1.83 10.63 4.13
N ASP A 48 -1.60 9.87 5.21
CA ASP A 48 -0.82 8.63 5.19
C ASP A 48 -1.48 7.58 4.28
N GLU A 49 -2.81 7.45 4.31
CA GLU A 49 -3.58 6.55 3.45
C GLU A 49 -3.48 6.95 1.98
N LYS A 50 -3.61 8.24 1.66
CA LYS A 50 -3.44 8.74 0.29
C LYS A 50 -2.02 8.50 -0.22
N ALA A 51 -1.01 8.79 0.60
CA ALA A 51 0.39 8.58 0.23
C ALA A 51 0.72 7.09 0.05
N TRP A 52 0.10 6.22 0.85
CA TRP A 52 0.18 4.77 0.69
C TRP A 52 -0.47 4.32 -0.61
N ASP A 53 -1.70 4.76 -0.89
CA ASP A 53 -2.45 4.39 -2.09
C ASP A 53 -1.71 4.80 -3.39
N GLU A 54 -1.18 6.03 -3.43
CA GLU A 54 -0.37 6.52 -4.54
C GLU A 54 0.95 5.73 -4.71
N GLN A 55 1.57 5.27 -3.62
CA GLN A 55 2.74 4.39 -3.71
C GLN A 55 2.37 2.98 -4.14
N PHE A 56 1.27 2.43 -3.65
CA PHE A 56 0.82 1.08 -3.97
C PHE A 56 0.51 0.92 -5.46
N HIS A 57 -0.18 1.89 -6.07
CA HIS A 57 -0.44 1.86 -7.52
C HIS A 57 0.86 1.90 -8.35
N ARG A 58 1.85 2.71 -7.93
CA ARG A 58 3.15 2.77 -8.61
C ARG A 58 3.97 1.50 -8.38
N PHE A 59 3.88 0.91 -7.19
CA PHE A 59 4.47 -0.38 -6.85
C PHE A 59 3.95 -1.48 -7.80
N LEU A 60 2.62 -1.60 -7.95
CA LEU A 60 2.02 -2.60 -8.86
C LEU A 60 2.46 -2.39 -10.31
N ALA A 61 2.49 -1.14 -10.78
CA ALA A 61 2.96 -0.81 -12.12
C ALA A 61 4.44 -1.16 -12.33
N HIS A 62 5.27 -0.92 -11.32
CA HIS A 62 6.70 -1.26 -11.36
C HIS A 62 6.91 -2.78 -11.42
N VAL A 63 6.21 -3.56 -10.59
CA VAL A 63 6.24 -5.03 -10.65
C VAL A 63 5.82 -5.52 -12.04
N HIS A 64 4.72 -4.98 -12.60
CA HIS A 64 4.28 -5.32 -13.95
C HIS A 64 5.35 -5.03 -15.01
N GLU A 65 5.95 -3.84 -14.99
CA GLU A 65 6.98 -3.44 -15.96
C GLU A 65 8.22 -4.32 -15.84
N TRP A 66 8.68 -4.58 -14.62
CA TRP A 66 9.82 -5.44 -14.35
C TRP A 66 9.56 -6.87 -14.85
N SER A 67 8.38 -7.45 -14.55
CA SER A 67 8.00 -8.78 -15.05
C SER A 67 7.91 -8.81 -16.59
N GLY A 68 7.47 -7.71 -17.22
CA GLY A 68 7.47 -7.57 -18.67
C GLY A 68 8.86 -7.57 -19.30
N LYS A 69 9.84 -6.93 -18.65
CA LYS A 69 11.24 -6.92 -19.10
C LYS A 69 11.90 -8.30 -19.01
N HIS A 70 11.46 -9.13 -18.08
CA HIS A 70 11.94 -10.51 -17.87
C HIS A 70 10.94 -11.55 -18.40
N SER A 71 10.15 -11.22 -19.43
CA SER A 71 9.06 -12.07 -19.94
C SER A 71 9.49 -13.42 -20.51
N ASP A 72 10.77 -13.55 -20.85
CA ASP A 72 11.44 -14.79 -21.24
C ASP A 72 11.66 -15.74 -20.07
N LEU A 73 11.74 -15.21 -18.84
CA LEU A 73 11.93 -15.98 -17.61
C LEU A 73 10.68 -16.05 -16.75
N VAL A 74 9.86 -15.00 -16.73
CA VAL A 74 8.67 -14.84 -15.88
C VAL A 74 7.42 -15.17 -16.68
N SER A 75 6.62 -16.13 -16.20
CA SER A 75 5.31 -16.49 -16.75
C SER A 75 4.17 -15.63 -16.16
N GLY A 76 4.34 -15.16 -14.92
CA GLY A 76 3.31 -14.40 -14.20
C GLY A 76 3.84 -13.76 -12.93
N SER A 77 3.10 -12.78 -12.41
CA SER A 77 3.39 -12.16 -11.12
C SER A 77 2.10 -11.85 -10.36
N TYR A 78 2.16 -12.04 -9.05
CA TYR A 78 1.03 -11.87 -8.13
C TYR A 78 1.47 -11.09 -6.91
N VAL A 79 0.62 -10.19 -6.45
CA VAL A 79 0.83 -9.41 -5.23
C VAL A 79 -0.25 -9.76 -4.23
N GLY A 80 0.14 -10.38 -3.12
CA GLY A 80 -0.74 -10.69 -1.99
C GLY A 80 -0.44 -9.83 -0.77
N VAL A 81 -1.37 -9.82 0.18
CA VAL A 81 -1.17 -9.19 1.50
C VAL A 81 -0.93 -10.28 2.55
N SER A 82 -0.01 -10.03 3.47
CA SER A 82 0.31 -10.88 4.62
C SER A 82 0.43 -10.04 5.89
N ASP A 83 0.57 -10.71 7.03
CA ASP A 83 0.74 -10.04 8.33
C ASP A 83 2.01 -9.16 8.40
N GLU A 84 3.00 -9.44 7.54
CA GLU A 84 4.29 -8.73 7.49
C GLU A 84 4.33 -7.62 6.44
N GLY A 85 3.28 -7.48 5.62
CA GLY A 85 3.23 -6.55 4.50
C GLY A 85 2.85 -7.23 3.19
N LEU A 86 3.30 -6.66 2.07
CA LEU A 86 3.02 -7.19 0.73
C LEU A 86 3.94 -8.38 0.42
N ARG A 87 3.44 -9.32 -0.38
CA ARG A 87 4.26 -10.41 -0.94
C ARG A 87 4.12 -10.42 -2.43
N VAL A 88 5.26 -10.36 -3.13
CA VAL A 88 5.33 -10.49 -4.58
C VAL A 88 5.74 -11.91 -4.89
N PHE A 89 4.90 -12.63 -5.63
CA PHE A 89 5.17 -13.97 -6.13
C PHE A 89 5.43 -13.89 -7.63
N LEU A 90 6.62 -14.28 -8.06
CA LEU A 90 6.98 -14.40 -9.47
C LEU A 90 6.89 -15.87 -9.87
N THR A 91 6.08 -16.20 -10.87
CA THR A 91 6.11 -17.54 -11.46
C THR A 91 7.09 -17.54 -12.62
N THR A 92 8.04 -18.47 -12.61
CA THR A 92 9.10 -18.58 -13.62
C THR A 92 8.77 -19.67 -14.63
N ARG A 93 9.09 -19.46 -15.91
CA ARG A 93 8.87 -20.44 -16.98
C ARG A 93 9.75 -21.67 -16.76
N GLY A 94 9.15 -22.84 -16.94
CA GLY A 94 9.82 -24.13 -16.84
C GLY A 94 9.49 -24.92 -15.58
N ASP A 95 9.88 -26.19 -15.58
CA ASP A 95 9.40 -27.19 -14.61
C ASP A 95 10.18 -27.21 -13.28
N GLY A 96 11.15 -26.32 -13.11
CA GLY A 96 12.11 -26.38 -12.01
C GLY A 96 12.53 -25.01 -11.49
N TYR A 97 13.07 -25.02 -10.27
CA TYR A 97 13.59 -23.82 -9.62
C TYR A 97 14.79 -23.25 -10.41
N ARG A 98 14.78 -21.94 -10.66
CA ARG A 98 15.81 -21.24 -11.45
C ARG A 98 16.76 -20.47 -10.54
N PHE A 99 17.75 -21.17 -9.99
CA PHE A 99 18.77 -20.56 -9.11
C PHE A 99 19.57 -19.43 -9.79
N ASP A 100 19.65 -19.43 -11.12
CA ASP A 100 20.28 -18.36 -11.90
C ASP A 100 19.46 -17.07 -11.92
N PHE A 101 18.23 -17.09 -11.40
CA PHE A 101 17.33 -15.94 -11.29
C PHE A 101 17.27 -15.35 -9.87
N ASP A 102 17.89 -16.00 -8.87
CA ASP A 102 17.85 -15.58 -7.46
C ASP A 102 18.43 -14.17 -7.28
N ASP A 103 19.52 -13.85 -7.97
CA ASP A 103 20.17 -12.54 -7.89
C ASP A 103 19.24 -11.43 -8.42
N GLU A 104 18.58 -11.66 -9.56
CA GLU A 104 17.63 -10.70 -10.14
C GLU A 104 16.39 -10.48 -9.26
N VAL A 105 15.91 -11.55 -8.61
CA VAL A 105 14.80 -11.48 -7.65
C VAL A 105 15.20 -10.71 -6.39
N SER A 106 16.42 -10.93 -5.90
CA SER A 106 16.96 -10.21 -4.75
C SER A 106 17.18 -8.72 -5.06
N ASP A 107 17.65 -8.40 -6.26
CA ASP A 107 17.78 -7.03 -6.73
C ASP A 107 16.42 -6.33 -6.82
N LEU A 108 15.38 -7.02 -7.31
CA LEU A 108 14.01 -6.50 -7.30
C LEU A 108 13.50 -6.23 -5.88
N ASP A 109 13.73 -7.14 -4.94
CA ASP A 109 13.32 -6.98 -3.54
C ASP A 109 13.92 -5.70 -2.93
N LEU A 110 15.23 -5.50 -3.11
CA LEU A 110 15.94 -4.29 -2.66
C LEU A 110 15.47 -3.03 -3.40
N GLU A 111 15.18 -3.14 -4.70
CA GLU A 111 14.68 -2.03 -5.50
C GLU A 111 13.29 -1.57 -5.01
N LEU A 112 12.39 -2.51 -4.74
CA LEU A 112 11.04 -2.22 -4.27
C LEU A 112 11.05 -1.55 -2.89
N ASP A 113 11.87 -2.03 -1.94
CA ASP A 113 12.01 -1.41 -0.62
C ASP A 113 12.50 0.05 -0.71
N ARG A 114 13.48 0.30 -1.59
CA ARG A 114 14.03 1.64 -1.81
C ARG A 114 13.01 2.59 -2.47
N LEU A 115 12.27 2.12 -3.48
CA LEU A 115 11.37 2.94 -4.27
C LEU A 115 10.01 3.18 -3.59
N PHE A 116 9.55 2.23 -2.77
CA PHE A 116 8.22 2.20 -2.19
C PHE A 116 8.26 1.98 -0.67
N PRO A 117 8.85 2.90 0.12
CA PRO A 117 9.03 2.73 1.57
C PRO A 117 7.71 2.63 2.36
N ASN A 118 6.57 3.05 1.79
CA ASN A 118 5.27 2.86 2.42
C ASN A 118 4.64 1.49 2.09
N CYS A 119 5.25 0.71 1.20
CA CYS A 119 4.77 -0.58 0.73
C CYS A 119 5.80 -1.67 1.04
N PRO A 120 6.08 -1.96 2.33
CA PRO A 120 7.04 -2.99 2.70
C PRO A 120 6.63 -4.31 2.07
N CYS A 121 7.57 -4.96 1.40
CA CYS A 121 7.30 -6.20 0.68
C CYS A 121 8.42 -7.21 0.81
N THR A 122 8.10 -8.46 0.45
CA THR A 122 9.09 -9.50 0.17
C THR A 122 8.80 -10.11 -1.19
N VAL A 123 9.84 -10.31 -1.99
CA VAL A 123 9.76 -10.98 -3.29
C VAL A 123 10.18 -12.44 -3.17
N MET A 124 9.38 -13.33 -3.73
CA MET A 124 9.70 -14.74 -3.88
C MET A 124 9.39 -15.19 -5.29
N HIS A 125 10.12 -16.18 -5.80
CA HIS A 125 9.79 -16.81 -7.06
C HIS A 125 9.49 -18.30 -6.89
N LEU A 126 8.61 -18.81 -7.77
CA LEU A 126 8.13 -20.18 -7.81
C LEU A 126 8.29 -20.71 -9.24
N PRO A 127 8.54 -22.02 -9.43
CA PRO A 127 8.45 -22.63 -10.75
C PRO A 127 7.01 -22.56 -11.27
N GLU A 128 6.84 -22.49 -12.59
CA GLU A 128 5.54 -22.54 -13.23
C GLU A 128 4.82 -23.82 -12.81
N SER A 129 3.69 -23.64 -12.14
CA SER A 129 2.93 -24.71 -11.53
C SER A 129 1.45 -24.53 -11.83
N PRO A 130 0.66 -25.62 -11.87
CA PRO A 130 -0.79 -25.51 -11.96
C PRO A 130 -1.35 -24.60 -10.86
N LYS A 131 -2.47 -23.92 -11.13
CA LYS A 131 -3.08 -22.96 -10.19
C LYS A 131 -3.37 -23.60 -8.83
N GLU A 132 -3.73 -24.88 -8.84
CA GLU A 132 -4.01 -25.69 -7.64
C GLU A 132 -2.77 -25.90 -6.76
N ALA A 133 -1.57 -25.83 -7.33
CA ALA A 133 -0.32 -25.89 -6.56
C ALA A 133 0.05 -24.51 -6.01
N LEU A 134 -0.21 -23.43 -6.76
CA LEU A 134 0.05 -22.06 -6.32
C LEU A 134 -0.77 -21.66 -5.08
N THR A 135 -1.99 -22.21 -4.93
CA THR A 135 -2.85 -21.95 -3.76
C THR A 135 -2.25 -22.42 -2.44
N SER A 136 -1.23 -23.31 -2.47
CA SER A 136 -0.50 -23.70 -1.26
C SER A 136 0.44 -22.62 -0.74
N PHE A 137 0.83 -21.66 -1.59
CA PHE A 137 1.73 -20.56 -1.24
C PHE A 137 0.97 -19.26 -0.94
N PHE A 138 -0.12 -18.99 -1.67
CA PHE A 138 -0.94 -17.78 -1.48
C PHE A 138 -2.37 -17.97 -1.98
N SER A 139 -3.30 -17.16 -1.46
CA SER A 139 -4.67 -17.13 -1.96
C SER A 139 -4.74 -16.43 -3.32
N LEU A 140 -4.99 -17.18 -4.39
CA LEU A 140 -5.21 -16.60 -5.73
C LEU A 140 -6.43 -15.68 -5.78
N ALA A 141 -7.42 -15.88 -4.91
CA ALA A 141 -8.63 -15.05 -4.87
C ALA A 141 -8.36 -13.66 -4.28
N ASP A 142 -7.38 -13.56 -3.38
CA ASP A 142 -7.05 -12.33 -2.66
C ASP A 142 -5.79 -11.63 -3.22
N ALA A 143 -5.10 -12.28 -4.17
CA ALA A 143 -3.91 -11.73 -4.81
C ALA A 143 -4.25 -10.96 -6.08
N ILE A 144 -3.56 -9.85 -6.28
CA ILE A 144 -3.62 -9.04 -7.51
C ILE A 144 -2.63 -9.62 -8.51
N GLN A 145 -3.11 -10.15 -9.63
CA GLN A 145 -2.24 -10.52 -10.73
C GLN A 145 -1.73 -9.25 -11.43
N THR A 146 -0.43 -9.01 -11.37
CA THR A 146 0.20 -7.84 -12.00
C THR A 146 0.74 -8.15 -13.39
N TYR A 147 1.14 -9.40 -13.68
CA TYR A 147 1.61 -9.84 -15.00
C TYR A 147 1.19 -11.29 -15.30
N GLY A 148 1.17 -11.65 -16.58
CA GLY A 148 0.84 -13.00 -17.07
C GLY A 148 -0.54 -13.11 -17.72
N ARG A 149 -0.88 -14.32 -18.17
CA ARG A 149 -2.19 -14.68 -18.73
C ARG A 149 -2.78 -15.86 -17.98
#